data_AF-A0A7X8UIS9-F1
#
_entry.id   AF-A0A7X8UIS9-F1
#
_cell.length_a   1.000
_cell.length_b   1.000
_cell.length_c   1.000
_cell.angle_alpha   90.00
_cell.angle_beta   90.00
_cell.angle_gamma   90.00
#
_symmetry.space_group_name_H-M   'P 1'
#
loop_
_entity.id
_entity.type
_entity.pdbx_description
1 polymer ?
#
loop_
_entity_poly.entity_id
_entity_poly.type
_entity_poly.pdbx_seq_one_letter_code
_entity_poly.pdbx_strand_id
1 'polypeptide(L)' 'MTADRLINLVILIPVLLLSMMAHELAHGWIAYRMGDPTAKNRGRLSVNPIKHLDPLGTAMFVITYLFSGFVFGWAKPIP' A
#
# COMPACT_ATOMS: atom_id res chain seq x y z
N MET A 1 24.03 7.54 1.30
CA MET A 1 22.75 7.84 1.98
C MET A 1 23.04 8.69 3.20
N THR A 2 22.38 9.83 3.36
CA THR A 2 22.45 10.59 4.62
C THR A 2 21.56 9.90 5.67
N ALA A 3 21.88 10.08 6.96
CA ALA A 3 21.08 9.53 8.06
C ALA A 3 19.61 9.99 7.99
N ASP A 4 19.37 11.22 7.52
CA ASP A 4 18.02 11.78 7.36
C ASP A 4 17.15 10.99 6.38
N ARG A 5 17.74 10.46 5.29
CA ARG A 5 16.99 9.64 4.33
C ARG A 5 16.53 8.33 4.96
N LEU A 6 17.35 7.72 5.80
CA LEU A 6 16.97 6.49 6.50
C LEU A 6 15.85 6.74 7.50
N ILE A 7 15.95 7.81 8.29
CA ILE A 7 14.93 8.20 9.26
C ILE A 7 13.59 8.48 8.56
N ASN A 8 13.62 9.27 7.48
CA ASN A 8 12.44 9.59 6.70
C ASN A 8 11.79 8.34 6.09
N LEU A 9 12.58 7.39 5.59
CA LEU A 9 12.06 6.13 5.03
C LEU A 9 11.38 5.28 6.10
N VAL A 10 11.95 5.19 7.30
CA VAL A 10 11.34 4.47 8.43
C VAL A 10 10.00 5.09 8.83
N ILE A 11 9.84 6.42 8.73
CA ILE A 11 8.59 7.11 9.00
C ILE A 11 7.58 6.93 7.85
N LEU A 12 8.04 7.04 6.60
CA LEU A 12 7.19 6.96 5.40
C LEU A 12 6.55 5.59 5.22
N ILE A 13 7.29 4.50 5.47
CA ILE A 13 6.80 3.13 5.28
C ILE A 13 5.47 2.87 6.01
N PRO A 14 5.36 3.02 7.35
CA PRO A 14 4.12 2.74 8.06
C PRO A 14 2.99 3.68 7.64
N VAL A 15 3.29 4.96 7.36
CA VAL A 15 2.29 5.94 6.90
C VAL A 15 1.69 5.51 5.57
N LEU A 16 2.53 5.15 4.60
CA LEU A 16 2.08 4.69 3.29
C LEU A 16 1.36 3.35 3.35
N LEU A 17 1.86 2.40 4.16
CA LEU A 17 1.20 1.11 4.37
C LEU A 17 -0.22 1.29 4.90
N LEU A 18 -0.40 2.13 5.92
CA LEU A 18 -1.70 2.39 6.52
C LEU A 18 -2.61 3.19 5.58
N SER A 19 -2.07 4.20 4.90
CA SER A 19 -2.81 5.03 3.93
C SER A 19 -3.33 4.20 2.77
N MET A 20 -2.48 3.39 2.13
CA MET A 20 -2.87 2.54 1.00
C MET A 20 -3.84 1.45 1.44
N MET A 21 -3.60 0.80 2.59
CA MET A 21 -4.54 -0.17 3.15
C MET A 21 -5.94 0.44 3.36
N ALA A 22 -6.00 1.62 3.99
CA ALA A 22 -7.28 2.30 4.24
C ALA A 22 -7.98 2.70 2.93
N HIS A 23 -7.22 3.17 1.93
CA HIS A 23 -7.72 3.52 0.60
C HIS A 23 -8.35 2.32 -0.11
N GLU A 24 -7.62 1.21 -0.23
CA GLU A 24 -8.09 -0.01 -0.88
C GLU A 24 -9.26 -0.65 -0.12
N LEU A 25 -9.21 -0.63 1.21
CA LEU A 25 -10.30 -1.12 2.04
C LEU A 25 -11.58 -0.29 1.84
N ALA A 26 -11.46 1.03 1.67
CA ALA A 26 -12.61 1.89 1.41
C ALA A 26 -13.28 1.55 0.06
N HIS A 27 -12.49 1.34 -1.00
CA HIS A 27 -13.02 0.87 -2.29
C HIS A 27 -13.77 -0.44 -2.16
N GLY A 28 -13.12 -1.46 -1.58
CA GLY A 28 -13.74 -2.78 -1.40
C GLY A 28 -14.96 -2.75 -0.48
N TRP A 29 -14.98 -1.87 0.52
CA TRP A 29 -16.10 -1.74 1.45
C TRP A 29 -17.32 -1.10 0.81
N ILE A 30 -17.12 -0.05 0.00
CA ILE A 30 -18.22 0.57 -0.77
C ILE A 30 -18.75 -0.41 -1.82
N ALA A 31 -17.87 -1.07 -2.58
CA ALA A 31 -18.26 -2.10 -3.55
C ALA A 31 -19.09 -3.22 -2.90
N TYR A 32 -18.65 -3.72 -1.74
CA TYR A 32 -19.39 -4.72 -0.97
C TYR A 32 -20.77 -4.22 -0.52
N ARG A 33 -20.86 -2.96 -0.06
CA ARG A 33 -22.14 -2.34 0.33
C ARG A 33 -23.08 -2.12 -0.86
N MET A 34 -22.53 -1.92 -2.06
CA MET A 34 -23.29 -1.82 -3.31
C MET A 34 -23.61 -3.20 -3.92
N GLY A 35 -23.23 -4.29 -3.27
CA GLY A 35 -23.60 -5.65 -3.65
C GLY A 35 -22.56 -6.41 -4.46
N ASP A 36 -21.34 -5.89 -4.63
CA ASP A 36 -20.22 -6.63 -5.23
C ASP A 36 -19.42 -7.39 -4.15
N PRO A 37 -19.54 -8.72 -4.05
CA PRO A 37 -18.82 -9.50 -3.05
C PRO A 37 -17.39 -9.85 -3.46
N THR A 38 -16.88 -9.41 -4.62
CA THR A 38 -15.60 -9.85 -5.20
C THR A 38 -14.42 -9.65 -4.24
N ALA A 39 -14.24 -8.45 -3.70
CA ALA A 39 -13.16 -8.15 -2.75
C ALA A 39 -13.26 -8.99 -1.46
N LYS A 40 -14.47 -9.20 -0.95
CA LYS A 40 -14.74 -10.01 0.25
C LYS A 40 -14.43 -11.49 0.01
N ASN A 41 -14.92 -12.04 -1.10
CA ASN A 41 -14.74 -13.46 -1.47
C ASN A 41 -13.28 -13.81 -1.73
N ARG A 42 -12.49 -12.85 -2.25
CA ARG A 42 -11.03 -13.00 -2.41
C ARG A 42 -10.24 -12.75 -1.11
N GLY A 43 -10.93 -12.56 0.03
CA GLY A 43 -10.30 -12.31 1.32
C GLY A 43 -9.52 -11.00 1.41
N ARG A 44 -9.86 -10.03 0.54
CA ARG A 44 -9.17 -8.74 0.37
C ARG A 44 -9.83 -7.59 1.13
N LEU A 45 -11.07 -7.75 1.57
CA LEU A 45 -11.69 -6.85 2.55
C LEU A 45 -11.09 -7.08 3.95
N SER A 46 -9.83 -6.68 4.15
CA SER A 46 -9.03 -7.01 5.33
C SER A 46 -8.20 -5.81 5.80
N VAL A 47 -8.07 -5.66 7.12
CA VAL A 47 -7.19 -4.68 7.76
C VAL A 47 -5.74 -5.15 7.89
N ASN A 48 -5.38 -6.28 7.28
CA ASN A 48 -4.00 -6.73 7.24
C ASN A 48 -3.26 -5.99 6.09
N PRO A 49 -2.32 -5.06 6.39
CA PRO A 49 -1.64 -4.26 5.36
C PRO A 49 -0.85 -5.12 4.37
N ILE A 50 -0.35 -6.28 4.80
CA ILE A 50 0.44 -7.19 3.95
C ILE A 50 -0.41 -7.71 2.78
N LYS A 51 -1.72 -7.87 2.97
CA LYS A 51 -2.61 -8.33 1.89
C LYS A 51 -2.81 -7.31 0.78
N HIS A 52 -2.39 -6.06 0.99
CA HIS A 52 -2.49 -4.96 0.03
C HIS A 52 -1.14 -4.60 -0.57
N LEU A 53 -0.06 -5.30 -0.20
CA LEU A 53 1.24 -5.04 -0.78
C LEU A 53 1.42 -5.77 -2.12
N ASP A 54 1.96 -5.03 -3.09
CA ASP A 54 2.53 -5.61 -4.29
C ASP A 54 4.06 -5.69 -4.10
N PRO A 55 4.70 -6.87 -4.19
CA PRO A 55 6.13 -7.00 -3.96
C PRO A 55 6.98 -6.13 -4.89
N LEU A 56 6.57 -5.97 -6.16
CA LEU A 56 7.30 -5.15 -7.13
C LEU A 56 7.08 -3.67 -6.85
N GLY A 57 5.83 -3.24 -6.64
CA GLY A 57 5.51 -1.86 -6.29
C GLY A 57 6.18 -1.39 -5.00
N THR A 58 6.26 -2.28 -4.00
CA THR A 58 6.94 -2.04 -2.73
C THR A 58 8.46 -1.97 -2.92
N ALA A 59 9.04 -2.84 -3.76
CA ALA A 59 10.46 -2.77 -4.09
C ALA A 59 10.80 -1.47 -4.85
N MET A 60 9.95 -1.06 -5.79
CA MET A 60 10.11 0.20 -6.52
C MET A 60 10.09 1.41 -5.59
N PHE A 61 9.22 1.42 -4.58
CA PHE A 61 9.19 2.48 -3.56
C PHE A 61 10.54 2.65 -2.88
N VAL A 62 11.12 1.54 -2.40
CA VAL A 62 12.41 1.56 -1.70
C VAL A 62 13.54 1.94 -2.65
N ILE A 63 13.60 1.33 -3.83
CA ILE A 63 14.68 1.58 -4.80
C ILE A 63 14.65 3.04 -5.26
N THR A 64 13.51 3.55 -5.70
CA THR A 64 13.43 4.93 -6.21
C THR A 64 13.77 5.94 -5.11
N TYR A 65 13.26 5.74 -3.89
CA TYR A 65 13.58 6.65 -2.78
C TYR A 65 15.09 6.64 -2.43
N LEU A 66 15.71 5.47 -2.38
CA LEU A 66 17.13 5.35 -2.01
C LEU A 66 18.07 5.94 -3.07
N PHE A 67 17.80 5.69 -4.35
CA PHE A 67 18.71 6.04 -5.44
C PHE A 67 18.46 7.43 -6.04
N SER A 68 17.21 7.88 -6.17
CA SER A 68 16.89 9.20 -6.74
C SER A 68 16.36 10.19 -5.71
N GLY A 69 15.89 9.74 -4.55
CA GLY A 69 15.17 10.58 -3.59
C GLY A 69 13.72 10.86 -3.99
N PHE A 70 13.27 10.34 -5.14
CA PHE A 70 11.89 10.40 -5.59
C PHE A 70 11.13 9.14 -5.14
N VAL A 71 9.88 9.33 -4.73
CA VAL A 71 9.02 8.23 -4.30
C VAL A 71 8.18 7.74 -5.47
N PHE A 72 8.36 6.49 -5.88
CA PHE A 72 7.51 5.84 -6.88
C PHE A 72 7.24 4.37 -6.51
N GLY A 73 5.97 3.99 -6.45
CA GLY A 73 5.54 2.64 -6.13
C GLY A 73 4.01 2.54 -6.12
N TRP A 74 3.49 1.33 -5.94
CA TRP A 74 2.05 1.07 -5.91
C TRP A 74 1.71 -0.07 -4.95
N ALA A 75 0.45 -0.10 -4.50
CA ALA A 75 -0.10 -1.21 -3.75
C ALA A 75 -0.74 -2.24 -4.71
N LYS A 76 -1.05 -3.41 -4.18
CA LYS A 76 -1.81 -4.43 -4.90
C LYS A 76 -3.30 -4.03 -4.88
N PRO A 77 -3.89 -3.63 -6.02
CA PRO A 77 -5.23 -3.05 -6.06
C PRO A 77 -6.30 -4.04 -5.61
N ILE A 78 -7.39 -3.51 -5.06
CA ILE A 78 -8.62 -4.24 -4.79
C ILE A 78 -9.58 -4.13 -5.99
N PRO A 79 -10.17 -5.26 -6.43
CA PRO A 79 -11.23 -5.27 -7.44
C PRO A 79 -12.56 -4.75 -6.89
#